data_AF-A0A1S6JF95-F1
#
_entry.id   AF-A0A1S6JF95-F1
#
_cell.length_a   1.000
_cell.length_b   1.000
_cell.length_c   1.000
_cell.angle_alpha   90.00
_cell.angle_beta   90.00
_cell.angle_gamma   90.00
#
_symmetry.space_group_name_H-M   'P 1'
#
loop_
_entity.id
_entity.type
_entity.pdbx_description
1 polymer ?
#
loop_
_entity_poly.entity_id
_entity_poly.type
_entity_poly.pdbx_seq_one_letter_code
_entity_poly.pdbx_strand_id
1 'polypeptide(L)'
;MSTRRLLARGAAVLTAACALALLPAAGASAHPLGNFTVNRYDGLVVAPGELRVDHVEDLAEIPATQAGPDVARLGIAEWARRRCEKAARDSRLTVDGRTVALTARHSHARVRPGQAGLDTLRLECRLTAPLPQSAGTAVGFRAAGASSGPGWREITARGDRTTLTASDVPTASASRELTRYPKESLDSPADTASASLRARPGGPALGRDAPDAPAASVLPRGADRWTRALDSLVARRDLTPGFAGLALVIAVVLGAMHALAPGHGKTLMAATAAARGGGARLKDVLPMAASVTVTHTLGVVALGLLVTAGSAAAPSVVAWLGVASGVLVTLAGAGLLRRALRDRGHAHGHSHSHSHSHSHEREHEHEHTHGPHTHTHTRPAAPTLRGTVLLGFAGGLVPSPSAVVVLVGAAALGQAWFGLLLVVAYGVGLALTLTAAGVAVVRLGGGVSRLLRRPRWASGPRAALVRRAAPLGTAFVVVVLGAGLVFRGAASALG
;
A
#
# COMPACT_ATOMS: atom_id res chain seq x y z
N MET A 1 -38.74 23.83 4.54
CA MET A 1 -37.62 23.32 5.36
C MET A 1 -36.62 24.45 5.62
N SER A 2 -36.41 24.81 6.88
CA SER A 2 -35.64 26.00 7.29
C SER A 2 -34.14 25.90 6.93
N THR A 3 -33.57 27.01 6.45
CA THR A 3 -32.16 27.20 6.05
C THR A 3 -31.16 26.81 7.14
N ARG A 4 -31.53 26.90 8.42
CA ARG A 4 -30.72 26.41 9.54
C ARG A 4 -30.50 24.89 9.48
N ARG A 5 -31.49 24.11 9.03
CA ARG A 5 -31.35 22.65 8.93
C ARG A 5 -30.47 22.22 7.76
N LEU A 6 -30.40 23.00 6.68
CA LEU A 6 -29.52 22.72 5.53
C LEU A 6 -28.06 23.07 5.83
N LEU A 7 -27.81 24.20 6.49
CA LEU A 7 -26.46 24.59 6.94
C LEU A 7 -25.94 23.65 8.04
N ALA A 8 -26.79 23.24 8.98
CA ALA A 8 -26.43 22.25 10.00
C ALA A 8 -26.10 20.88 9.39
N ARG A 9 -26.85 20.45 8.36
CA ARG A 9 -26.55 19.20 7.63
C ARG A 9 -25.27 19.28 6.80
N GLY A 10 -25.02 20.42 6.13
CA GLY A 10 -23.79 20.63 5.37
C GLY A 10 -22.56 20.70 6.27
N ALA A 11 -22.66 21.40 7.40
CA ALA A 11 -21.63 21.44 8.42
C ALA A 11 -21.39 20.04 8.99
N ALA A 12 -22.44 19.29 9.37
CA ALA A 12 -22.34 17.93 9.89
C ALA A 12 -21.70 16.94 8.91
N VAL A 13 -21.97 17.07 7.60
CA VAL A 13 -21.30 16.24 6.57
C VAL A 13 -19.83 16.62 6.43
N LEU A 14 -19.49 17.91 6.54
CA LEU A 14 -18.10 18.37 6.50
C LEU A 14 -17.33 17.94 7.76
N THR A 15 -17.91 18.08 8.95
CA THR A 15 -17.30 17.57 10.19
C THR A 15 -17.22 16.06 10.22
N ALA A 16 -18.22 15.33 9.69
CA ALA A 16 -18.14 13.88 9.56
C ALA A 16 -17.05 13.46 8.56
N ALA A 17 -16.90 14.16 7.42
CA ALA A 17 -15.84 13.89 6.46
C ALA A 17 -14.44 14.24 7.00
N CYS A 18 -14.31 15.34 7.74
CA CYS A 18 -13.05 15.71 8.41
C CYS A 18 -12.74 14.75 9.57
N ALA A 19 -13.73 14.34 10.36
CA ALA A 19 -13.55 13.36 11.42
C ALA A 19 -13.16 11.98 10.87
N LEU A 20 -13.73 11.57 9.72
CA LEU A 20 -13.37 10.31 9.05
C LEU A 20 -11.98 10.35 8.39
N ALA A 21 -11.53 11.53 7.96
CA ALA A 21 -10.17 11.74 7.45
C ALA A 21 -9.11 11.88 8.56
N LEU A 22 -9.54 12.21 9.78
CA LEU A 22 -8.72 12.30 10.98
C LEU A 22 -8.77 11.02 11.84
N LEU A 23 -9.62 10.05 11.49
CA LEU A 23 -9.52 8.71 12.07
C LEU A 23 -8.17 8.15 11.65
N PRO A 24 -7.27 7.82 12.58
CA PRO A 24 -6.08 7.07 12.24
C PRO A 24 -6.59 5.79 11.58
N ALA A 25 -6.17 5.54 10.34
CA ALA A 25 -6.33 4.23 9.75
C ALA A 25 -5.68 3.28 10.76
N ALA A 26 -6.49 2.51 11.48
CA ALA A 26 -5.98 1.50 12.38
C ALA A 26 -5.06 0.64 11.52
N GLY A 27 -3.76 0.74 11.78
CA GLY A 27 -2.77 -0.05 11.08
C GLY A 27 -3.08 -1.50 11.38
N ALA A 28 -3.79 -2.16 10.47
CA ALA A 28 -3.88 -3.61 10.44
C ALA A 28 -2.52 -4.12 9.96
N SER A 29 -1.49 -3.94 10.79
CA SER A 29 -0.19 -4.55 10.58
C SER A 29 -0.29 -5.99 11.03
N ALA A 30 -0.64 -6.84 10.09
CA ALA A 30 -0.30 -8.24 10.17
C ALA A 30 1.23 -8.38 10.02
N HIS A 31 1.84 -9.14 10.93
CA HIS A 31 3.27 -9.13 11.26
C HIS A 31 3.82 -7.76 11.74
N PRO A 32 4.54 -7.66 12.87
CA PRO A 32 5.00 -6.38 13.44
C PRO A 32 5.77 -5.46 12.49
N LEU A 33 6.41 -6.03 11.46
CA LEU A 33 7.24 -5.30 10.48
C LEU A 33 6.64 -5.31 9.07
N GLY A 34 5.41 -5.83 8.93
CA GLY A 34 4.66 -5.89 7.67
C GLY A 34 4.70 -7.26 6.96
N ASN A 35 3.69 -7.47 6.12
CA ASN A 35 3.35 -8.75 5.50
C ASN A 35 4.39 -9.35 4.54
N PHE A 36 5.41 -8.58 4.14
CA PHE A 36 6.43 -8.99 3.18
C PHE A 36 7.78 -9.31 3.82
N THR A 37 7.89 -9.23 5.15
CA THR A 37 9.19 -9.36 5.83
C THR A 37 9.60 -10.80 6.06
N VAL A 38 10.91 -11.03 5.98
CA VAL A 38 11.57 -12.24 6.47
C VAL A 38 12.55 -11.79 7.54
N ASN A 39 12.20 -12.04 8.79
CA ASN A 39 12.99 -11.61 9.94
C ASN A 39 13.94 -12.72 10.33
N ARG A 40 15.16 -12.37 10.70
CA ARG A 40 16.24 -13.30 11.01
C ARG A 40 16.92 -12.96 12.32
N TYR A 41 17.23 -14.00 13.06
CA TYR A 41 18.03 -13.94 14.27
C TYR A 41 19.10 -15.03 14.21
N ASP A 42 20.35 -14.65 14.51
CA ASP A 42 21.48 -15.57 14.65
C ASP A 42 22.11 -15.40 16.05
N GLY A 43 21.88 -16.39 16.92
CA GLY A 43 22.49 -16.47 18.25
C GLY A 43 23.78 -17.26 18.23
N LEU A 44 24.94 -16.59 18.25
CA LEU A 44 26.26 -17.21 18.29
C LEU A 44 26.61 -17.63 19.72
N VAL A 45 26.85 -18.91 19.94
CA VAL A 45 27.33 -19.47 21.21
C VAL A 45 28.66 -20.15 20.99
N VAL A 46 29.72 -19.55 21.53
CA VAL A 46 31.08 -20.08 21.46
C VAL A 46 31.32 -21.02 22.63
N ALA A 47 31.58 -22.29 22.35
CA ALA A 47 31.89 -23.32 23.33
C ALA A 47 33.27 -23.95 23.03
N PRO A 48 33.88 -24.67 24.00
CA PRO A 48 35.13 -25.37 23.75
C PRO A 48 34.99 -26.38 22.60
N GLY A 49 35.73 -26.15 21.51
CA GLY A 49 35.74 -27.03 20.35
C GLY A 49 34.60 -26.83 19.34
N GLU A 50 33.63 -25.96 19.62
CA GLU A 50 32.44 -25.80 18.76
C GLU A 50 31.84 -24.40 18.82
N LEU A 51 31.47 -23.86 17.66
CA LEU A 51 30.56 -22.74 17.52
C LEU A 51 29.16 -23.31 17.27
N ARG A 52 28.19 -22.90 18.07
CA ARG A 52 26.77 -23.13 17.83
C ARG A 52 26.10 -21.84 17.38
N VAL A 53 25.26 -21.91 16.35
CA VAL A 53 24.43 -20.80 15.88
C VAL A 53 22.98 -21.24 15.98
N ASP A 54 22.23 -20.63 16.89
CA ASP A 54 20.77 -20.77 16.93
C ASP A 54 20.19 -19.77 15.91
N HIS A 55 19.80 -20.28 14.74
CA HIS A 55 19.30 -19.50 13.63
C HIS A 55 17.78 -19.58 13.56
N VAL A 56 17.10 -18.44 13.54
CA VAL A 56 15.64 -18.35 13.47
C VAL A 56 15.24 -17.50 12.27
N GLU A 57 14.31 -18.01 11.45
CA GLU A 57 13.59 -17.19 10.48
C GLU A 57 12.12 -17.06 10.89
N ASP A 58 11.60 -15.84 10.82
CA ASP A 58 10.17 -15.55 11.01
C ASP A 58 9.61 -14.90 9.74
N LEU A 59 8.90 -15.73 8.97
CA LEU A 59 8.29 -15.37 7.69
C LEU A 59 6.91 -14.77 7.95
N ALA A 60 6.74 -13.53 7.52
CA ALA A 60 5.43 -12.89 7.46
C ALA A 60 4.49 -13.61 6.48
N GLU A 61 3.22 -13.20 6.47
CA GLU A 61 2.14 -13.90 5.78
C GLU A 61 2.41 -14.18 4.29
N ILE A 62 2.97 -13.23 3.56
CA ILE A 62 3.24 -13.41 2.12
C ILE A 62 4.40 -14.40 1.89
N PRO A 63 5.59 -14.23 2.49
CA PRO A 63 6.65 -15.23 2.40
C PRO A 63 6.24 -16.63 2.88
N ALA A 64 5.45 -16.73 3.95
CA ALA A 64 4.93 -18.01 4.44
C ALA A 64 3.97 -18.66 3.44
N THR A 65 3.06 -17.89 2.84
CA THR A 65 2.18 -18.35 1.76
C THR A 65 2.98 -18.81 0.54
N GLN A 66 4.04 -18.07 0.17
CA GLN A 66 4.95 -18.44 -0.92
C GLN A 66 5.73 -19.73 -0.65
N ALA A 67 6.02 -20.04 0.62
CA ALA A 67 6.63 -21.32 1.01
C ALA A 67 5.63 -22.50 1.00
N GLY A 68 4.32 -22.21 1.03
CA GLY A 68 3.24 -23.19 1.11
C GLY A 68 3.33 -24.33 0.09
N PRO A 69 3.55 -24.07 -1.21
CA PRO A 69 3.69 -25.14 -2.22
C PRO A 69 4.83 -26.12 -1.93
N ASP A 70 5.98 -25.62 -1.46
CA ASP A 70 7.13 -26.47 -1.12
C ASP A 70 6.89 -27.24 0.18
N VAL A 71 6.26 -26.60 1.18
CA VAL A 71 5.86 -27.26 2.44
C VAL A 71 4.84 -28.37 2.16
N ALA A 72 3.87 -28.14 1.29
CA ALA A 72 2.87 -29.15 0.91
C ALA A 72 3.49 -30.32 0.12
N ARG A 73 4.48 -30.05 -0.74
CA ARG A 73 5.17 -31.08 -1.53
C ARG A 73 6.14 -31.92 -0.70
N LEU A 74 6.89 -31.31 0.20
CA LEU A 74 7.97 -31.97 0.95
C LEU A 74 7.53 -32.46 2.34
N GLY A 75 6.48 -31.88 2.90
CA GLY A 75 6.21 -31.93 4.33
C GLY A 75 7.05 -30.92 5.11
N ILE A 76 6.49 -30.40 6.21
CA ILE A 76 7.09 -29.27 6.97
C ILE A 76 8.47 -29.60 7.55
N ALA A 77 8.70 -30.84 7.98
CA ALA A 77 9.97 -31.27 8.55
C ALA A 77 11.10 -31.30 7.51
N GLU A 78 10.85 -31.88 6.33
CA GLU A 78 11.82 -31.95 5.24
C GLU A 78 12.07 -30.57 4.63
N TRP A 79 11.04 -29.75 4.50
CA TRP A 79 11.18 -28.34 4.11
C TRP A 79 12.08 -27.58 5.10
N ALA A 80 11.86 -27.75 6.40
CA ALA A 80 12.67 -27.11 7.44
C ALA A 80 14.13 -27.55 7.35
N ARG A 81 14.37 -28.85 7.18
CA ARG A 81 15.72 -29.41 7.03
C ARG A 81 16.46 -28.77 5.85
N ARG A 82 15.85 -28.78 4.66
CA ARG A 82 16.44 -28.20 3.45
C ARG A 82 16.71 -26.70 3.59
N ARG A 83 15.81 -25.99 4.29
CA ARG A 83 15.97 -24.55 4.51
C ARG A 83 17.07 -24.23 5.53
N CYS A 84 17.20 -25.00 6.60
CA CYS A 84 18.32 -24.90 7.54
C CYS A 84 19.66 -25.26 6.88
N GLU A 85 19.71 -26.31 6.06
CA GLU A 85 20.90 -26.66 5.28
C GLU A 85 21.29 -25.54 4.31
N LYS A 86 20.31 -24.90 3.66
CA LYS A 86 20.55 -23.72 2.82
C LYS A 86 21.10 -22.55 3.65
N ALA A 87 20.50 -22.23 4.79
CA ALA A 87 20.99 -21.18 5.68
C ALA A 87 22.43 -21.44 6.14
N ALA A 88 22.79 -22.69 6.43
CA ALA A 88 24.15 -23.08 6.77
C ALA A 88 25.14 -22.86 5.62
N ARG A 89 24.76 -23.20 4.38
CA ARG A 89 25.58 -23.00 3.18
C ARG A 89 25.74 -21.53 2.80
N ASP A 90 24.68 -20.75 2.95
CA ASP A 90 24.64 -19.33 2.55
C ASP A 90 25.29 -18.42 3.59
N SER A 91 25.43 -18.89 4.84
CA SER A 91 26.18 -18.20 5.89
C SER A 91 27.69 -18.37 5.69
N ARG A 92 28.46 -17.34 6.00
CA ARG A 92 29.93 -17.40 5.94
C ARG A 92 30.52 -17.29 7.33
N LEU A 93 31.30 -18.29 7.71
CA LEU A 93 32.04 -18.34 8.97
C LEU A 93 33.54 -18.36 8.68
N THR A 94 34.28 -17.49 9.34
CA THR A 94 35.75 -17.50 9.36
C THR A 94 36.24 -17.72 10.79
N VAL A 95 37.26 -18.57 10.93
CA VAL A 95 37.92 -18.89 12.20
C VAL A 95 39.42 -18.68 11.99
N ASP A 96 40.01 -17.74 12.72
CA ASP A 96 41.40 -17.31 12.57
C ASP A 96 41.76 -17.00 11.10
N GLY A 97 40.82 -16.36 10.39
CA GLY A 97 40.95 -15.98 8.99
C GLY A 97 40.66 -17.09 7.96
N ARG A 98 40.41 -18.33 8.38
CA ARG A 98 40.08 -19.46 7.49
C ARG A 98 38.58 -19.69 7.42
N THR A 99 38.04 -19.92 6.24
CA THR A 99 36.62 -20.26 6.07
C THR A 99 36.32 -21.64 6.65
N VAL A 100 35.30 -21.74 7.50
CA VAL A 100 34.81 -23.00 8.09
C VAL A 100 33.35 -23.20 7.71
N ALA A 101 32.96 -24.42 7.36
CA ALA A 101 31.58 -24.73 7.00
C ALA A 101 30.69 -24.90 8.23
N LEU A 102 29.48 -24.34 8.17
CA LEU A 102 28.42 -24.59 9.14
C LEU A 102 27.62 -25.82 8.72
N THR A 103 27.23 -26.64 9.70
CA THR A 103 26.39 -27.82 9.48
C THR A 103 25.09 -27.70 10.25
N ALA A 104 23.94 -27.91 9.60
CA ALA A 104 22.66 -27.98 10.29
C ALA A 104 22.54 -29.29 11.08
N ARG A 105 22.33 -29.19 12.40
CA ARG A 105 22.14 -30.34 13.31
C ARG A 105 20.69 -30.55 13.71
N HIS A 106 19.93 -29.47 13.78
CA HIS A 106 18.50 -29.51 14.10
C HIS A 106 17.75 -28.53 13.20
N SER A 107 16.53 -28.91 12.85
CA SER A 107 15.60 -28.11 12.06
C SER A 107 14.18 -28.34 12.54
N HIS A 108 13.47 -27.26 12.85
CA HIS A 108 12.08 -27.28 13.25
C HIS A 108 11.35 -26.12 12.61
N ALA A 109 10.15 -26.35 12.10
CA ALA A 109 9.30 -25.28 11.59
C ALA A 109 7.89 -25.43 12.12
N ARG A 110 7.27 -24.29 12.44
CA ARG A 110 5.90 -24.21 12.93
C ARG A 110 5.12 -23.16 12.16
N VAL A 111 3.91 -23.52 11.78
CA VAL A 111 2.93 -22.60 11.22
C VAL A 111 2.22 -21.89 12.38
N ARG A 112 1.97 -20.59 12.22
CA ARG A 112 1.24 -19.78 13.20
C ARG A 112 0.19 -18.95 12.46
N PRO A 113 -1.02 -18.76 13.02
CA PRO A 113 -2.02 -17.93 12.39
C PRO A 113 -1.54 -16.48 12.28
N GLY A 114 -1.70 -15.88 11.10
CA GLY A 114 -1.51 -14.45 10.88
C GLY A 114 -2.78 -13.64 11.15
N GLN A 115 -2.67 -12.32 11.04
CA GLN A 115 -3.74 -11.37 11.38
C GLN A 115 -4.61 -11.00 10.18
N ALA A 116 -4.13 -11.18 8.95
CA ALA A 116 -4.90 -10.96 7.72
C ALA A 116 -5.55 -12.26 7.19
N GLY A 117 -5.63 -13.31 8.01
CA GLY A 117 -6.23 -14.59 7.65
C GLY A 117 -5.32 -15.50 6.81
N LEU A 118 -4.03 -15.18 6.71
CA LEU A 118 -2.99 -16.03 6.13
C LEU A 118 -2.08 -16.56 7.24
N ASP A 119 -1.37 -17.66 6.97
CA ASP A 119 -0.41 -18.22 7.91
C ASP A 119 0.92 -17.47 7.91
N THR A 120 1.58 -17.43 9.07
CA THR A 120 3.01 -17.08 9.22
C THR A 120 3.80 -18.34 9.53
N LEU A 121 5.10 -18.32 9.26
CA LEU A 121 5.95 -19.50 9.43
C LEU A 121 7.22 -19.15 10.19
N ARG A 122 7.46 -19.87 11.30
CA ARG A 122 8.70 -19.75 12.07
C ARG A 122 9.56 -20.98 11.87
N LEU A 123 10.80 -20.78 11.44
CA LEU A 123 11.84 -21.78 11.27
C LEU A 123 12.89 -21.59 12.36
N GLU A 124 13.33 -22.68 12.97
CA GLU A 124 14.37 -22.73 13.99
C GLU A 124 15.40 -23.79 13.59
N CYS A 125 16.65 -23.37 13.50
CA CYS A 125 17.78 -24.18 13.08
C CYS A 125 18.87 -24.14 14.15
N ARG A 126 19.52 -25.28 14.40
CA ARG A 126 20.78 -25.32 15.15
C ARG A 126 21.92 -25.64 14.20
N LEU A 127 22.76 -24.66 13.93
CA LEU A 127 23.93 -24.81 13.08
C LEU A 127 25.18 -24.96 13.96
N THR A 128 26.14 -25.76 13.52
CA THR A 128 27.37 -26.00 14.28
C THR A 128 28.59 -25.96 13.37
N ALA A 129 29.72 -25.49 13.90
CA ALA A 129 31.03 -25.57 13.26
C ALA A 129 32.12 -25.91 14.29
N PRO A 130 33.15 -26.70 13.94
CA PRO A 130 34.26 -26.96 14.84
C PRO A 130 35.08 -25.68 15.09
N LEU A 131 35.53 -25.48 16.32
CA LEU A 131 36.47 -24.43 16.71
C LEU A 131 37.78 -25.03 17.23
N PRO A 132 38.93 -24.39 16.98
CA PRO A 132 40.19 -24.79 17.58
C PRO A 132 40.16 -24.58 19.10
N GLN A 133 40.82 -25.47 19.84
CA GLN A 133 40.97 -25.37 21.31
C GLN A 133 42.17 -24.48 21.71
N SER A 134 42.47 -23.45 20.92
CA SER A 134 43.61 -22.54 21.13
C SER A 134 43.35 -21.56 22.28
N ALA A 135 44.43 -20.95 22.81
CA ALA A 135 44.35 -19.95 23.87
C ALA A 135 43.54 -18.69 23.49
N GLY A 136 43.35 -18.45 22.20
CA GLY A 136 42.45 -17.45 21.65
C GLY A 136 42.03 -17.81 20.23
N THR A 137 40.78 -17.49 19.89
CA THR A 137 40.18 -17.74 18.58
C THR A 137 39.45 -16.49 18.11
N ALA A 138 39.76 -16.03 16.89
CA ALA A 138 39.02 -14.98 16.22
C ALA A 138 37.94 -15.60 15.32
N VAL A 139 36.70 -15.18 15.48
CA VAL A 139 35.55 -15.67 14.72
C VAL A 139 34.89 -14.51 14.00
N GLY A 140 34.76 -14.62 12.68
CA GLY A 140 33.96 -13.74 11.85
C GLY A 140 32.74 -14.49 11.32
N PHE A 141 31.56 -13.89 11.43
CA PHE A 141 30.32 -14.48 10.95
C PHE A 141 29.58 -13.48 10.07
N ARG A 142 29.04 -13.95 8.94
CA ARG A 142 28.11 -13.21 8.08
C ARG A 142 26.88 -14.08 7.85
N ALA A 143 25.73 -13.54 8.25
CA ALA A 143 24.46 -14.24 8.20
C ALA A 143 23.99 -14.53 6.77
N ALA A 144 23.27 -15.63 6.60
CA ALA A 144 22.57 -15.94 5.35
C ALA A 144 21.55 -14.85 5.01
N GLY A 145 21.51 -14.46 3.73
CA GLY A 145 20.59 -13.43 3.25
C GLY A 145 20.79 -12.06 3.89
N ALA A 146 22.01 -11.73 4.32
CA ALA A 146 22.40 -10.40 4.82
C ALA A 146 21.98 -9.22 3.91
N SER A 147 21.71 -9.47 2.63
CA SER A 147 21.25 -8.47 1.66
C SER A 147 19.81 -8.67 1.17
N SER A 148 19.04 -9.61 1.76
CA SER A 148 17.73 -10.00 1.21
C SER A 148 16.57 -9.27 1.88
N GLY A 149 15.94 -8.35 1.13
CA GLY A 149 14.63 -7.78 1.44
C GLY A 149 14.51 -7.00 2.76
N PRO A 150 13.34 -6.39 3.00
CA PRO A 150 13.05 -5.73 4.27
C PRO A 150 12.79 -6.76 5.38
N GLY A 151 13.26 -6.48 6.60
CA GLY A 151 13.05 -7.32 7.77
C GLY A 151 14.05 -7.03 8.88
N TRP A 152 13.74 -7.50 10.08
CA TRP A 152 14.64 -7.48 11.23
C TRP A 152 15.77 -8.47 11.04
N ARG A 153 17.01 -8.04 11.22
CA ARG A 153 18.22 -8.87 11.21
C ARG A 153 19.02 -8.58 12.47
N GLU A 154 19.17 -9.59 13.28
CA GLU A 154 19.80 -9.47 14.59
C GLU A 154 20.80 -10.59 14.79
N ILE A 155 21.99 -10.23 15.28
CA ILE A 155 23.02 -11.18 15.66
C ILE A 155 23.39 -10.90 17.11
N THR A 156 23.52 -11.95 17.90
CA THR A 156 24.00 -11.86 19.28
C THR A 156 25.14 -12.85 19.51
N ALA A 157 26.00 -12.60 20.49
CA ALA A 157 27.09 -13.50 20.83
C ALA A 157 27.18 -13.76 22.34
N ARG A 158 27.35 -15.03 22.71
CA ARG A 158 27.61 -15.49 24.08
C ARG A 158 28.72 -16.54 24.09
N GLY A 159 29.36 -16.70 25.24
CA GLY A 159 30.26 -17.81 25.50
C GLY A 159 29.61 -18.84 26.44
N ASP A 160 29.84 -20.13 26.19
CA ASP A 160 29.57 -21.23 27.12
C ASP A 160 30.91 -21.85 27.53
N ARG A 161 31.29 -21.77 28.81
CA ARG A 161 32.63 -22.14 29.32
C ARG A 161 33.77 -21.47 28.54
N THR A 162 33.46 -20.34 27.93
CA THR A 162 34.32 -19.55 27.04
C THR A 162 34.05 -18.08 27.31
N THR A 163 35.10 -17.24 27.32
CA THR A 163 34.99 -15.81 27.59
C THR A 163 35.17 -15.07 26.28
N LEU A 164 34.18 -14.27 25.90
CA LEU A 164 34.30 -13.35 24.78
C LEU A 164 35.13 -12.15 25.24
N THR A 165 36.37 -12.03 24.74
CA THR A 165 37.27 -10.91 25.06
C THR A 165 37.00 -9.69 24.19
N ALA A 166 36.38 -9.86 23.03
CA ALA A 166 35.84 -8.80 22.20
C ALA A 166 34.61 -9.30 21.44
N SER A 167 33.61 -8.45 21.29
CA SER A 167 32.46 -8.68 20.41
C SER A 167 31.88 -7.34 19.97
N ASP A 168 31.53 -7.23 18.69
CA ASP A 168 30.84 -6.07 18.10
C ASP A 168 29.30 -6.21 18.10
N VAL A 169 28.78 -7.32 18.65
CA VAL A 169 27.35 -7.61 18.75
C VAL A 169 26.91 -7.77 20.21
N PRO A 170 25.64 -7.46 20.53
CA PRO A 170 25.13 -7.57 21.89
C PRO A 170 25.03 -9.02 22.37
N THR A 171 25.04 -9.21 23.69
CA THR A 171 24.86 -10.53 24.31
C THR A 171 23.37 -10.90 24.46
N ALA A 172 22.49 -9.92 24.63
CA ALA A 172 21.06 -10.12 24.82
C ALA A 172 20.28 -9.83 23.52
N SER A 173 19.23 -10.62 23.28
CA SER A 173 18.38 -10.40 22.12
C SER A 173 17.37 -9.28 22.38
N ALA A 174 17.31 -8.28 21.50
CA ALA A 174 16.34 -7.19 21.54
C ALA A 174 14.94 -7.68 21.15
N SER A 175 14.86 -8.57 20.15
CA SER A 175 13.59 -9.15 19.67
C SER A 175 13.12 -10.39 20.46
N ARG A 176 13.85 -10.78 21.51
CA ARG A 176 13.71 -12.09 22.17
C ARG A 176 13.64 -13.21 21.15
N GLU A 177 14.63 -13.28 20.27
CA GLU A 177 14.73 -14.32 19.23
C GLU A 177 13.50 -14.31 18.30
N LEU A 178 13.10 -13.11 17.86
CA LEU A 178 11.94 -12.86 17.00
C LEU A 178 10.58 -13.28 17.61
N THR A 179 10.50 -13.40 18.94
CA THR A 179 9.21 -13.68 19.62
C THR A 179 8.52 -12.39 20.07
N ARG A 180 9.27 -11.32 20.32
CA ARG A 180 8.74 -10.01 20.76
C ARG A 180 9.63 -8.87 20.29
N TYR A 181 9.12 -8.05 19.39
CA TYR A 181 9.82 -6.88 18.86
C TYR A 181 9.62 -5.65 19.76
N PRO A 182 10.67 -4.82 19.98
CA PRO A 182 10.53 -3.55 20.67
C PRO A 182 9.75 -2.55 19.81
N LYS A 183 8.70 -1.94 20.37
CA LYS A 183 7.76 -1.07 19.65
C LYS A 183 8.44 0.18 19.05
N GLU A 184 9.46 0.69 19.72
CA GLU A 184 10.19 1.91 19.35
C GLU A 184 11.11 1.72 18.13
N SER A 185 11.41 0.46 17.76
CA SER A 185 12.33 0.13 16.66
C SER A 185 11.63 -0.48 15.45
N LEU A 186 10.30 -0.42 15.38
CA LEU A 186 9.55 -0.94 14.22
C LEU A 186 9.73 -0.08 12.97
N ASP A 187 9.98 1.22 13.14
CA ASP A 187 10.26 2.17 12.05
C ASP A 187 11.73 2.10 11.57
N SER A 188 12.61 1.45 12.35
CA SER A 188 14.03 1.26 12.03
C SER A 188 14.49 -0.09 12.58
N PRO A 189 14.08 -1.21 11.94
CA PRO A 189 14.38 -2.55 12.43
C PRO A 189 15.89 -2.79 12.48
N ALA A 190 16.33 -3.65 13.40
CA ALA A 190 17.72 -4.04 13.48
C ALA A 190 18.21 -4.59 12.13
N ASP A 191 19.42 -4.22 11.71
CA ASP A 191 20.01 -4.63 10.44
C ASP A 191 21.47 -5.09 10.61
N THR A 192 21.68 -6.01 11.55
CA THR A 192 23.01 -6.57 11.80
C THR A 192 23.25 -7.77 10.87
N ALA A 193 24.14 -7.59 9.88
CA ALA A 193 24.46 -8.60 8.87
C ALA A 193 25.68 -9.48 9.19
N SER A 194 26.55 -9.02 10.10
CA SER A 194 27.79 -9.70 10.46
C SER A 194 28.17 -9.48 11.92
N ALA A 195 29.01 -10.37 12.43
CA ALA A 195 29.61 -10.28 13.75
C ALA A 195 31.11 -10.63 13.69
N SER A 196 31.89 -9.99 14.55
CA SER A 196 33.30 -10.23 14.78
C SER A 196 33.54 -10.39 16.28
N LEU A 197 34.10 -11.53 16.67
CA LEU A 197 34.33 -11.84 18.07
C LEU A 197 35.70 -12.50 18.30
N ARG A 198 36.26 -12.25 19.48
CA ARG A 198 37.42 -12.95 20.00
C ARG A 198 37.03 -13.70 21.26
N ALA A 199 37.39 -14.96 21.31
CA ALA A 199 37.05 -15.85 22.40
C ALA A 199 38.30 -16.52 22.94
N ARG A 200 38.30 -16.80 24.24
CA ARG A 200 39.32 -17.64 24.89
C ARG A 200 38.64 -18.70 25.76
N PRO A 201 39.22 -19.91 25.88
CA PRO A 201 38.72 -20.92 26.80
C PRO A 201 38.60 -20.40 28.24
N GLY A 202 37.61 -20.91 28.97
CA GLY A 202 37.31 -20.51 30.35
C GLY A 202 36.18 -19.47 30.44
N GLY A 203 35.54 -19.34 31.60
CA GLY A 203 34.34 -18.50 31.79
C GLY A 203 33.16 -19.30 32.34
N PRO A 204 32.06 -18.63 32.69
CA PRO A 204 30.89 -19.31 33.24
C PRO A 204 30.27 -20.26 32.21
N ALA A 205 29.70 -21.38 32.68
CA ALA A 205 28.85 -22.20 31.83
C ALA A 205 27.59 -21.40 31.48
N LEU A 206 27.19 -21.44 30.21
CA LEU A 206 25.90 -20.88 29.82
C LEU A 206 24.82 -21.80 30.42
N GLY A 207 23.91 -21.22 31.20
CA GLY A 207 22.78 -21.99 31.75
C GLY A 207 22.07 -22.74 30.63
N ARG A 208 21.73 -24.02 30.85
CA ARG A 208 20.85 -24.74 29.92
C ARG A 208 19.48 -24.08 29.98
N ASP A 209 19.21 -23.15 29.07
CA ASP A 209 17.84 -22.78 28.75
C ASP A 209 17.18 -24.04 28.17
N ALA A 210 16.26 -24.60 28.93
CA ALA A 210 15.47 -25.75 28.51
C ALA A 210 14.76 -25.41 27.19
N PRO A 211 14.63 -26.35 26.23
CA PRO A 211 13.71 -26.15 25.13
C PRO A 211 12.32 -25.94 25.73
N ASP A 212 11.72 -24.78 25.46
CA ASP A 212 10.36 -24.46 25.88
C ASP A 212 9.45 -25.65 25.54
N ALA A 213 8.95 -26.30 26.59
CA ALA A 213 7.89 -27.27 26.46
C ALA A 213 6.72 -26.60 25.71
N PRO A 214 6.06 -27.32 24.79
CA PRO A 214 4.97 -26.73 24.01
C PRO A 214 3.90 -26.25 24.98
N ALA A 215 3.67 -24.95 25.03
CA ALA A 215 2.50 -24.37 25.66
C ALA A 215 1.28 -24.99 24.96
N ALA A 216 0.73 -26.02 25.57
CA ALA A 216 -0.55 -26.59 25.21
C ALA A 216 -1.59 -25.47 25.39
N SER A 217 -1.91 -24.79 24.29
CA SER A 217 -3.06 -23.91 24.23
C SER A 217 -4.30 -24.79 24.32
N VAL A 218 -4.81 -24.90 25.54
CA VAL A 218 -6.16 -25.36 25.85
C VAL A 218 -7.14 -24.36 25.26
N LEU A 219 -7.71 -24.66 24.09
CA LEU A 219 -8.96 -24.08 23.59
C LEU A 219 -9.76 -25.18 22.84
N PRO A 220 -11.10 -25.08 22.77
CA PRO A 220 -11.99 -26.22 22.70
C PRO A 220 -11.96 -26.90 21.33
N ARG A 221 -11.87 -28.24 21.35
CA ARG A 221 -11.88 -29.20 20.21
C ARG A 221 -13.06 -29.07 19.22
N GLY A 222 -13.92 -28.06 19.39
CA GLY A 222 -15.04 -27.73 18.52
C GLY A 222 -14.69 -26.79 17.37
N ALA A 223 -13.65 -25.95 17.46
CA ALA A 223 -13.27 -25.03 16.37
C ALA A 223 -12.55 -25.75 15.23
N ASP A 224 -11.70 -26.73 15.55
CA ASP A 224 -10.89 -27.47 14.57
C ASP A 224 -11.71 -28.22 13.53
N ARG A 225 -12.96 -28.59 13.83
CA ARG A 225 -13.84 -29.27 12.87
C ARG A 225 -14.38 -28.31 11.81
N TRP A 226 -14.61 -27.05 12.19
CA TRP A 226 -15.10 -26.00 11.29
C TRP A 226 -13.96 -25.44 10.46
N THR A 227 -12.78 -25.28 11.07
CA THR A 227 -11.54 -24.92 10.35
C THR A 227 -11.13 -26.03 9.40
N ARG A 228 -11.20 -27.32 9.79
CA ARG A 228 -10.99 -28.46 8.87
C ARG A 228 -12.10 -28.60 7.83
N ALA A 229 -13.34 -28.21 8.14
CA ALA A 229 -14.42 -28.20 7.15
C ALA A 229 -14.18 -27.11 6.09
N LEU A 230 -13.75 -25.91 6.50
CA LEU A 230 -13.30 -24.83 5.62
C LEU A 230 -12.05 -25.21 4.82
N ASP A 231 -11.03 -25.76 5.46
CA ASP A 231 -9.84 -26.31 4.79
C ASP A 231 -10.21 -27.44 3.83
N SER A 232 -11.16 -28.31 4.17
CA SER A 232 -11.61 -29.37 3.26
C SER A 232 -12.49 -28.86 2.12
N LEU A 233 -13.16 -27.71 2.30
CA LEU A 233 -13.89 -27.02 1.24
C LEU A 233 -12.92 -26.34 0.26
N VAL A 234 -11.78 -25.86 0.76
CA VAL A 234 -10.73 -25.18 -0.04
C VAL A 234 -9.74 -26.19 -0.63
N ALA A 235 -9.48 -27.31 0.06
CA ALA A 235 -8.53 -28.35 -0.33
C ALA A 235 -9.14 -29.44 -1.22
N ARG A 236 -10.48 -29.59 -1.26
CA ARG A 236 -11.12 -30.40 -2.29
C ARG A 236 -11.11 -29.62 -3.60
N ARG A 237 -10.35 -30.15 -4.55
CA ARG A 237 -10.02 -29.63 -5.89
C ARG A 237 -11.21 -29.53 -6.86
N ASP A 238 -12.39 -29.17 -6.37
CA ASP A 238 -13.51 -28.84 -7.21
C ASP A 238 -13.93 -27.42 -6.84
N LEU A 239 -13.66 -26.47 -7.74
CA LEU A 239 -14.32 -25.16 -7.73
C LEU A 239 -15.81 -25.41 -7.87
N THR A 240 -16.47 -25.72 -6.74
CA THR A 240 -17.91 -25.92 -6.76
C THR A 240 -18.52 -24.63 -7.31
N PRO A 241 -19.42 -24.70 -8.32
CA PRO A 241 -19.97 -23.51 -8.96
C PRO A 241 -20.53 -22.50 -7.96
N GLY A 242 -21.05 -22.98 -6.81
CA GLY A 242 -21.49 -22.16 -5.70
C GLY A 242 -20.38 -21.37 -5.00
N PHE A 243 -19.24 -21.99 -4.69
CA PHE A 243 -18.10 -21.28 -4.10
C PHE A 243 -17.49 -20.26 -5.07
N ALA A 244 -17.30 -20.66 -6.33
CA ALA A 244 -16.79 -19.77 -7.36
C ALA A 244 -17.74 -18.56 -7.57
N GLY A 245 -19.05 -18.80 -7.61
CA GLY A 245 -20.06 -17.74 -7.68
C GLY A 245 -20.01 -16.79 -6.49
N LEU A 246 -19.93 -17.33 -5.26
CA LEU A 246 -19.83 -16.51 -4.05
C LEU A 246 -18.55 -15.66 -4.04
N ALA A 247 -17.40 -16.24 -4.39
CA ALA A 247 -16.13 -15.52 -4.46
C ALA A 247 -16.16 -14.39 -5.50
N LEU A 248 -16.81 -14.61 -6.65
CA LEU A 248 -17.03 -13.56 -7.67
C LEU A 248 -17.90 -12.43 -7.14
N VAL A 249 -19.00 -12.73 -6.45
CA VAL A 249 -19.86 -11.72 -5.84
C VAL A 249 -19.09 -10.91 -4.80
N ILE A 250 -18.33 -11.58 -3.92
CA ILE A 250 -17.50 -10.93 -2.92
C ILE A 250 -16.44 -10.03 -3.61
N ALA A 251 -15.78 -10.50 -4.67
CA ALA A 251 -14.80 -9.71 -5.41
C ALA A 251 -15.42 -8.45 -6.03
N VAL A 252 -16.61 -8.55 -6.63
CA VAL A 252 -17.38 -7.39 -7.13
C VAL A 252 -17.70 -6.43 -6.00
N VAL A 253 -18.19 -6.92 -4.85
CA VAL A 253 -18.53 -6.09 -3.68
C VAL A 253 -17.27 -5.40 -3.12
N LEU A 254 -16.16 -6.11 -3.00
CA LEU A 254 -14.89 -5.54 -2.55
C LEU A 254 -14.36 -4.47 -3.52
N GLY A 255 -14.44 -4.72 -4.83
CA GLY A 255 -14.09 -3.73 -5.86
C GLY A 255 -14.95 -2.47 -5.77
N ALA A 256 -16.25 -2.64 -5.55
CA ALA A 256 -17.21 -1.56 -5.32
C ALA A 256 -16.89 -0.77 -4.04
N MET A 257 -16.63 -1.45 -2.91
CA MET A 257 -16.27 -0.82 -1.64
C MET A 257 -14.93 -0.09 -1.72
N HIS A 258 -13.95 -0.68 -2.41
CA HIS A 258 -12.66 -0.04 -2.66
C HIS A 258 -12.81 1.23 -3.49
N ALA A 259 -13.72 1.23 -4.45
CA ALA A 259 -14.11 2.41 -5.21
C ALA A 259 -14.96 3.41 -4.40
N LEU A 260 -15.43 3.09 -3.20
CA LEU A 260 -16.05 4.02 -2.26
C LEU A 260 -15.05 4.59 -1.22
N ALA A 261 -13.95 3.88 -0.94
CA ALA A 261 -12.91 4.36 0.00
C ALA A 261 -12.31 5.73 -0.41
N PRO A 262 -11.89 6.61 0.50
CA PRO A 262 -11.27 7.88 0.12
C PRO A 262 -10.01 7.67 -0.74
N GLY A 263 -9.96 8.21 -1.98
CA GLY A 263 -8.84 7.99 -2.91
C GLY A 263 -8.85 8.94 -4.12
N HIS A 264 -7.70 9.06 -4.81
CA HIS A 264 -7.40 10.17 -5.73
C HIS A 264 -8.21 10.19 -7.04
N GLY A 265 -8.66 9.04 -7.55
CA GLY A 265 -9.51 8.99 -8.75
C GLY A 265 -10.90 9.63 -8.55
N LYS A 266 -11.40 9.63 -7.31
CA LYS A 266 -12.76 10.09 -6.96
C LYS A 266 -12.82 11.59 -6.74
N THR A 267 -11.77 12.17 -6.17
CA THR A 267 -11.60 13.63 -6.07
C THR A 267 -11.41 14.25 -7.45
N LEU A 268 -10.76 13.55 -8.39
CA LEU A 268 -10.60 13.98 -9.77
C LEU A 268 -11.90 13.89 -10.58
N MET A 269 -12.73 12.86 -10.37
CA MET A 269 -14.08 12.81 -10.96
C MET A 269 -14.96 13.95 -10.43
N ALA A 270 -14.92 14.21 -9.13
CA ALA A 270 -15.63 15.33 -8.52
C ALA A 270 -15.10 16.68 -9.04
N ALA A 271 -13.78 16.84 -9.20
CA ALA A 271 -13.14 18.06 -9.70
C ALA A 271 -13.39 18.30 -11.19
N THR A 272 -13.37 17.26 -12.04
CA THR A 272 -13.67 17.38 -13.47
C THR A 272 -15.15 17.65 -13.73
N ALA A 273 -16.04 17.04 -12.95
CA ALA A 273 -17.46 17.36 -13.02
C ALA A 273 -17.77 18.76 -12.47
N ALA A 274 -17.10 19.18 -11.39
CA ALA A 274 -17.21 20.55 -10.86
C ALA A 274 -16.66 21.59 -11.85
N ALA A 275 -15.57 21.27 -12.56
CA ALA A 275 -14.99 22.14 -13.60
C ALA A 275 -15.90 22.29 -14.83
N ARG A 276 -16.73 21.29 -15.15
CA ARG A 276 -17.70 21.35 -16.25
C ARG A 276 -19.08 21.92 -15.85
N GLY A 277 -19.36 22.07 -14.56
CA GLY A 277 -20.63 22.63 -14.06
C GLY A 277 -21.86 21.82 -14.47
N GLY A 278 -23.04 22.46 -14.55
CA GLY A 278 -24.33 21.82 -14.82
C GLY A 278 -24.51 21.18 -16.22
N GLY A 279 -23.46 21.15 -17.05
CA GLY A 279 -23.49 20.60 -18.41
C GLY A 279 -22.77 19.26 -18.59
N ALA A 280 -22.23 18.65 -17.52
CA ALA A 280 -21.55 17.35 -17.60
C ALA A 280 -22.49 16.26 -18.14
N ARG A 281 -22.08 15.50 -19.15
CA ARG A 281 -22.83 14.37 -19.73
C ARG A 281 -22.15 13.05 -19.39
N LEU A 282 -22.88 11.93 -19.47
CA LEU A 282 -22.31 10.59 -19.20
C LEU A 282 -21.05 10.30 -20.04
N LYS A 283 -21.03 10.77 -21.30
CA LYS A 283 -19.89 10.66 -22.22
C LYS A 283 -18.61 11.32 -21.72
N ASP A 284 -18.70 12.20 -20.74
CA ASP A 284 -17.57 12.94 -20.18
C ASP A 284 -16.95 12.23 -18.97
N VAL A 285 -17.63 11.22 -18.42
CA VAL A 285 -17.26 10.53 -17.17
C VAL A 285 -16.95 9.05 -17.43
N LEU A 286 -17.64 8.44 -18.39
CA LEU A 286 -17.42 7.05 -18.82
C LEU A 286 -15.96 6.77 -19.27
N PRO A 287 -15.33 7.60 -20.13
CA PRO A 287 -13.94 7.36 -20.53
C PRO A 287 -12.95 7.43 -19.37
N MET A 288 -13.23 8.27 -18.37
CA MET A 288 -12.42 8.35 -17.16
C MET A 288 -12.56 7.08 -16.31
N ALA A 289 -13.79 6.65 -16.04
CA ALA A 289 -14.08 5.43 -15.28
C ALA A 289 -13.45 4.20 -15.94
N ALA A 290 -13.61 4.07 -17.26
CA ALA A 290 -13.01 3.01 -18.04
C ALA A 290 -11.48 3.05 -17.96
N SER A 291 -10.88 4.23 -18.15
CA SER A 291 -9.43 4.38 -18.07
C SER A 291 -8.88 4.00 -16.70
N VAL A 292 -9.49 4.47 -15.60
CA VAL A 292 -9.08 4.09 -14.23
C VAL A 292 -9.17 2.58 -14.04
N THR A 293 -10.29 1.97 -14.44
CA THR A 293 -10.52 0.54 -14.25
C THR A 293 -9.50 -0.29 -15.01
N VAL A 294 -9.28 0.03 -16.29
CA VAL A 294 -8.33 -0.69 -17.14
C VAL A 294 -6.92 -0.55 -16.61
N THR A 295 -6.46 0.66 -16.29
CA THR A 295 -5.08 0.86 -15.84
C THR A 295 -4.84 0.25 -14.47
N HIS A 296 -5.83 0.30 -13.56
CA HIS A 296 -5.75 -0.35 -12.27
C HIS A 296 -5.70 -1.88 -12.40
N THR A 297 -6.56 -2.46 -13.23
CA THR A 297 -6.61 -3.91 -13.46
C THR A 297 -5.30 -4.41 -14.09
N LEU A 298 -4.82 -3.72 -15.13
CA LEU A 298 -3.54 -4.04 -15.77
C LEU A 298 -2.36 -3.89 -14.78
N GLY A 299 -2.37 -2.84 -13.95
CA GLY A 299 -1.36 -2.65 -12.90
C GLY A 299 -1.36 -3.79 -11.88
N VAL A 300 -2.53 -4.24 -11.43
CA VAL A 300 -2.69 -5.37 -10.50
C VAL A 300 -2.15 -6.65 -11.13
N VAL A 301 -2.50 -6.93 -12.39
CA VAL A 301 -2.03 -8.12 -13.11
C VAL A 301 -0.52 -8.08 -13.29
N ALA A 302 0.03 -6.95 -13.78
CA ALA A 302 1.47 -6.80 -14.00
C ALA A 302 2.27 -6.94 -12.68
N LEU A 303 1.81 -6.30 -11.61
CA LEU A 303 2.46 -6.40 -10.30
C LEU A 303 2.29 -7.79 -9.69
N GLY A 304 1.12 -8.41 -9.84
CA GLY A 304 0.89 -9.78 -9.38
C GLY A 304 1.79 -10.79 -10.09
N LEU A 305 2.01 -10.65 -11.39
CA LEU A 305 2.97 -11.45 -12.15
C LEU A 305 4.40 -11.24 -11.65
N LEU A 306 4.79 -9.98 -11.42
CA LEU A 306 6.12 -9.63 -10.91
C LEU A 306 6.38 -10.23 -9.52
N VAL A 307 5.40 -10.17 -8.63
CA VAL A 307 5.45 -10.77 -7.28
C VAL A 307 5.45 -12.30 -7.34
N THR A 308 4.61 -12.89 -8.18
CA THR A 308 4.54 -14.36 -8.36
C THR A 308 5.85 -14.91 -8.93
N ALA A 309 6.52 -14.15 -9.78
CA ALA A 309 7.84 -14.48 -10.31
C ALA A 309 8.99 -14.31 -9.29
N GLY A 310 8.70 -13.89 -8.05
CA GLY A 310 9.72 -13.70 -6.99
C GLY A 310 10.62 -12.49 -7.21
N SER A 311 10.18 -11.50 -7.98
CA SER A 311 11.00 -10.33 -8.30
C SER A 311 11.19 -9.42 -7.09
N ALA A 312 12.45 -9.17 -6.73
CA ALA A 312 12.84 -8.19 -5.71
C ALA A 312 12.48 -6.75 -6.09
N ALA A 313 12.14 -6.49 -7.35
CA ALA A 313 11.77 -5.15 -7.83
C ALA A 313 10.32 -4.76 -7.48
N ALA A 314 9.46 -5.69 -7.04
CA ALA A 314 8.05 -5.41 -6.81
C ALA A 314 7.78 -4.25 -5.83
N PRO A 315 8.46 -4.16 -4.65
CA PRO A 315 8.30 -3.02 -3.75
C PRO A 315 8.74 -1.69 -4.38
N SER A 316 9.88 -1.70 -5.08
CA SER A 316 10.41 -0.52 -5.78
C SER A 316 9.47 -0.04 -6.89
N VAL A 317 8.88 -0.96 -7.66
CA VAL A 317 7.89 -0.65 -8.71
C VAL A 317 6.66 0.03 -8.10
N VAL A 318 6.14 -0.48 -6.98
CA VAL A 318 5.00 0.16 -6.29
C VAL A 318 5.36 1.58 -5.84
N ALA A 319 6.53 1.78 -5.25
CA ALA A 319 6.99 3.08 -4.79
C ALA A 319 7.08 4.09 -5.96
N TRP A 320 7.72 3.70 -7.07
CA TRP A 320 7.87 4.54 -8.25
C TRP A 320 6.54 4.81 -8.98
N LEU A 321 5.63 3.83 -9.06
CA LEU A 321 4.28 4.05 -9.57
C LEU A 321 3.51 5.06 -8.71
N GLY A 322 3.71 5.01 -7.38
CA GLY A 322 3.18 6.00 -6.43
C GLY A 322 3.70 7.41 -6.69
N VAL A 323 5.02 7.56 -6.86
CA VAL A 323 5.65 8.85 -7.21
C VAL A 323 5.12 9.37 -8.55
N ALA A 324 5.12 8.54 -9.60
CA ALA A 324 4.67 8.94 -10.93
C ALA A 324 3.20 9.37 -10.94
N SER A 325 2.32 8.62 -10.26
CA SER A 325 0.91 8.98 -10.09
C SER A 325 0.77 10.30 -9.33
N GLY A 326 1.49 10.47 -8.22
CA GLY A 326 1.49 11.70 -7.42
C GLY A 326 1.92 12.93 -8.21
N VAL A 327 2.97 12.82 -9.03
CA VAL A 327 3.43 13.90 -9.91
C VAL A 327 2.34 14.26 -10.92
N LEU A 328 1.75 13.27 -11.59
CA LEU A 328 0.68 13.50 -12.57
C LEU A 328 -0.53 14.20 -11.93
N VAL A 329 -0.96 13.76 -10.75
CA VAL A 329 -2.08 14.38 -10.01
C VAL A 329 -1.74 15.81 -9.59
N THR A 330 -0.51 16.05 -9.12
CA THR A 330 -0.04 17.38 -8.71
C THR A 330 -0.02 18.35 -9.89
N LEU A 331 0.49 17.91 -11.04
CA LEU A 331 0.52 18.72 -12.27
C LEU A 331 -0.90 19.03 -12.76
N ALA A 332 -1.81 18.06 -12.71
CA ALA A 332 -3.23 18.28 -13.04
C ALA A 332 -3.88 19.30 -12.09
N GLY A 333 -3.66 19.17 -10.78
CA GLY A 333 -4.15 20.11 -9.76
C GLY A 333 -3.58 21.51 -9.94
N ALA A 334 -2.28 21.64 -10.21
CA ALA A 334 -1.62 22.92 -10.47
C ALA A 334 -2.17 23.59 -11.75
N GLY A 335 -2.48 22.79 -12.77
CA GLY A 335 -3.16 23.27 -13.97
C GLY A 335 -4.56 23.83 -13.70
N LEU A 336 -5.36 23.15 -12.86
CA LEU A 336 -6.67 23.64 -12.42
C LEU A 336 -6.54 24.92 -11.58
N LEU A 337 -5.55 24.98 -10.70
CA LEU A 337 -5.27 26.14 -9.85
C LEU A 337 -4.86 27.37 -10.69
N ARG A 338 -3.92 27.19 -11.64
CA ARG A 338 -3.49 28.26 -12.56
C ARG A 338 -4.66 28.82 -13.38
N ARG A 339 -5.57 27.97 -13.85
CA ARG A 339 -6.76 28.40 -14.60
C ARG A 339 -7.72 29.21 -13.71
N ALA A 340 -8.02 28.70 -12.51
CA ALA A 340 -8.86 29.40 -11.55
C ALA A 340 -8.30 30.76 -11.12
N LEU A 341 -6.97 30.92 -11.10
CA LEU A 341 -6.30 32.20 -10.86
C LEU A 341 -6.35 33.14 -12.08
N ARG A 342 -6.17 32.64 -13.31
CA ARG A 342 -6.25 33.44 -14.54
C ARG A 342 -7.67 33.97 -14.80
N ASP A 343 -8.69 33.17 -14.54
CA ASP A 343 -10.09 33.59 -14.70
C ASP A 343 -10.49 34.73 -13.75
N ARG A 344 -9.73 34.99 -12.68
CA ARG A 344 -9.90 36.17 -11.83
C ARG A 344 -9.31 37.45 -12.42
N GLY A 345 -8.26 37.33 -13.23
CA GLY A 345 -7.59 38.48 -13.85
C GLY A 345 -8.45 39.20 -14.89
N HIS A 346 -9.39 38.51 -15.53
CA HIS A 346 -10.26 39.07 -16.56
C HIS A 346 -11.61 39.61 -16.04
N ALA A 347 -11.85 39.61 -14.72
CA ALA A 347 -13.06 40.18 -14.13
C ALA A 347 -12.97 41.70 -13.86
N HIS A 348 -11.87 42.34 -14.25
CA HIS A 348 -11.65 43.78 -14.18
C HIS A 348 -11.44 44.34 -15.59
N GLY A 349 -12.53 44.76 -16.24
CA GLY A 349 -12.49 45.36 -17.57
C GLY A 349 -13.80 46.09 -17.90
N HIS A 350 -13.86 47.35 -17.46
CA HIS A 350 -14.69 48.46 -17.96
C HIS A 350 -16.23 48.34 -17.87
N SER A 351 -16.78 48.92 -16.80
CA SER A 351 -18.11 49.55 -16.85
C SER A 351 -17.96 50.94 -17.49
N HIS A 352 -18.23 51.08 -18.78
CA HIS A 352 -18.41 52.40 -19.39
C HIS A 352 -19.80 52.93 -18.98
N SER A 353 -19.83 53.94 -18.12
CA SER A 353 -20.99 54.78 -17.90
C SER A 353 -21.11 55.75 -19.08
N HIS A 354 -22.10 55.55 -19.95
CA HIS A 354 -22.45 56.57 -20.95
C HIS A 354 -23.26 57.68 -20.28
N SER A 355 -22.65 58.84 -20.08
CA SER A 355 -23.35 60.10 -19.84
C SER A 355 -23.79 60.67 -21.19
N HIS A 356 -25.10 60.72 -21.44
CA HIS A 356 -25.65 61.42 -22.59
C HIS A 356 -25.72 62.93 -22.29
N SER A 357 -24.92 63.73 -23.00
CA SER A 357 -25.15 65.16 -23.16
C SER A 357 -25.78 65.39 -24.53
N HIS A 358 -27.01 65.92 -24.54
CA HIS A 358 -27.68 66.35 -25.77
C HIS A 358 -27.20 67.76 -26.15
N SER A 359 -26.73 67.93 -27.38
CA SER A 359 -26.69 69.22 -28.08
C SER A 359 -27.00 68.99 -29.55
N HIS A 360 -27.86 69.84 -30.09
CA HIS A 360 -28.51 69.72 -31.40
C HIS A 360 -27.62 70.14 -32.57
N GLU A 361 -28.06 69.69 -33.75
CA GLU A 361 -27.91 70.28 -35.09
C GLU A 361 -26.89 69.69 -36.08
N ARG A 362 -27.49 69.29 -37.22
CA ARG A 362 -27.01 69.11 -38.60
C ARG A 362 -26.69 67.69 -39.06
N GLU A 363 -27.48 67.35 -40.07
CA GLU A 363 -27.44 66.21 -40.98
C GLU A 363 -26.04 65.99 -41.56
N HIS A 364 -25.46 64.83 -41.29
CA HIS A 364 -24.62 64.11 -42.25
C HIS A 364 -24.81 62.61 -42.01
N GLU A 365 -25.22 61.90 -43.05
CA GLU A 365 -25.18 60.44 -43.11
C GLU A 365 -23.73 59.99 -42.94
N HIS A 366 -23.45 59.40 -41.79
CA HIS A 366 -22.32 58.50 -41.64
C HIS A 366 -22.86 57.11 -41.32
N GLU A 367 -22.74 56.24 -42.32
CA GLU A 367 -22.85 54.79 -42.16
C GLU A 367 -21.76 54.35 -41.17
N HIS A 368 -22.16 54.13 -39.92
CA HIS A 368 -21.37 53.35 -38.99
C HIS A 368 -21.82 51.90 -39.14
N THR A 369 -21.08 51.14 -39.94
CA THR A 369 -21.16 49.68 -39.98
C THR A 369 -20.82 49.15 -38.59
N HIS A 370 -21.84 48.88 -37.79
CA HIS A 370 -21.71 48.00 -36.63
C HIS A 370 -21.40 46.60 -37.15
N GLY A 371 -20.11 46.28 -37.30
CA GLY A 371 -19.68 44.91 -37.53
C GLY A 371 -20.29 44.00 -36.45
N PRO A 372 -20.68 42.76 -36.78
CA PRO A 372 -21.26 41.85 -35.81
C PRO A 372 -20.13 41.38 -34.88
N HIS A 373 -19.85 42.16 -33.84
CA HIS A 373 -19.04 41.69 -32.73
C HIS A 373 -19.86 40.64 -31.97
N THR A 374 -19.87 39.43 -32.52
CA THR A 374 -20.26 38.23 -31.79
C THR A 374 -19.15 37.95 -30.79
N HIS A 375 -19.23 38.56 -29.61
CA HIS A 375 -18.39 38.16 -28.50
C HIS A 375 -18.84 36.77 -28.07
N THR A 376 -18.17 35.76 -28.61
CA THR A 376 -18.33 34.39 -28.12
C THR A 376 -17.82 34.37 -26.69
N HIS A 377 -18.73 34.29 -25.71
CA HIS A 377 -18.36 33.88 -24.37
C HIS A 377 -17.69 32.51 -24.49
N THR A 378 -16.37 32.49 -24.45
CA THR A 378 -15.55 31.28 -24.34
C THR A 378 -15.92 30.64 -23.01
N ARG A 379 -16.92 29.75 -23.05
CA ARG A 379 -17.19 28.83 -21.95
C ARG A 379 -15.87 28.12 -21.64
N PRO A 380 -15.54 27.90 -20.35
CA PRO A 380 -14.28 27.27 -19.98
C PRO A 380 -14.10 25.99 -20.79
N ALA A 381 -12.99 25.89 -21.53
CA ALA A 381 -12.74 24.79 -22.45
C ALA A 381 -12.86 23.47 -21.68
N ALA A 382 -13.90 22.70 -22.00
CA ALA A 382 -14.14 21.41 -21.39
C ALA A 382 -12.89 20.52 -21.56
N PRO A 383 -12.49 19.72 -20.56
CA PRO A 383 -11.39 18.78 -20.72
C PRO A 383 -11.60 17.94 -21.98
N THR A 384 -10.58 17.83 -22.81
CA THR A 384 -10.63 16.99 -24.01
C THR A 384 -10.76 15.52 -23.61
N LEU A 385 -11.23 14.66 -24.52
CA LEU A 385 -11.26 13.21 -24.28
C LEU A 385 -9.89 12.69 -23.82
N ARG A 386 -8.81 13.17 -24.48
CA ARG A 386 -7.43 12.86 -24.11
C ARG A 386 -7.11 13.27 -22.67
N GLY A 387 -7.47 14.48 -22.25
CA GLY A 387 -7.25 14.93 -20.87
C GLY A 387 -8.05 14.13 -19.84
N THR A 388 -9.24 13.66 -20.21
CA THR A 388 -10.11 12.83 -19.35
C THR A 388 -9.53 11.42 -19.18
N VAL A 389 -8.99 10.83 -20.25
CA VAL A 389 -8.31 9.54 -20.22
C VAL A 389 -6.98 9.63 -19.46
N LEU A 390 -6.16 10.65 -19.70
CA LEU A 390 -4.89 10.87 -18.96
C LEU A 390 -5.12 11.00 -17.45
N LEU A 391 -6.20 11.66 -17.06
CA LEU A 391 -6.56 11.80 -15.65
C LEU A 391 -7.03 10.47 -15.04
N GLY A 392 -7.78 9.68 -15.82
CA GLY A 392 -8.15 8.32 -15.42
C GLY A 392 -6.92 7.40 -15.31
N PHE A 393 -5.98 7.50 -16.25
CA PHE A 393 -4.73 6.77 -16.23
C PHE A 393 -3.94 7.04 -14.95
N ALA A 394 -3.73 8.32 -14.60
CA ALA A 394 -3.04 8.71 -13.38
C ALA A 394 -3.73 8.15 -12.12
N GLY A 395 -5.06 8.14 -12.10
CA GLY A 395 -5.86 7.63 -10.97
C GLY A 395 -5.85 6.10 -10.82
N GLY A 396 -5.63 5.36 -11.91
CA GLY A 396 -5.53 3.90 -11.89
C GLY A 396 -4.11 3.34 -11.91
N LEU A 397 -3.08 4.19 -12.03
CA LEU A 397 -1.68 3.77 -12.18
C LEU A 397 -1.15 2.99 -10.97
N VAL A 398 -1.61 3.33 -9.76
CA VAL A 398 -1.21 2.63 -8.53
C VAL A 398 -2.18 1.47 -8.28
N PRO A 399 -1.74 0.21 -8.40
CA PRO A 399 -2.59 -0.96 -8.18
C PRO A 399 -2.94 -1.14 -6.70
N SER A 400 -4.09 -1.77 -6.42
CA SER A 400 -4.52 -2.03 -5.04
C SER A 400 -3.73 -3.22 -4.47
N PRO A 401 -3.09 -3.06 -3.30
CA PRO A 401 -2.41 -4.17 -2.63
C PRO A 401 -3.35 -5.36 -2.37
N SER A 402 -4.62 -5.11 -2.03
CA SER A 402 -5.59 -6.17 -1.76
C SER A 402 -5.88 -7.03 -2.98
N ALA A 403 -5.99 -6.42 -4.17
CA ALA A 403 -6.25 -7.14 -5.41
C ALA A 403 -5.02 -7.94 -5.85
N VAL A 404 -3.81 -7.42 -5.61
CA VAL A 404 -2.56 -8.14 -5.83
C VAL A 404 -2.45 -9.35 -4.92
N VAL A 405 -2.80 -9.23 -3.63
CA VAL A 405 -2.79 -10.35 -2.68
C VAL A 405 -3.75 -11.45 -3.11
N VAL A 406 -4.97 -11.11 -3.55
CA VAL A 406 -5.93 -12.11 -4.06
C VAL A 406 -5.37 -12.84 -5.27
N LEU A 407 -4.78 -12.11 -6.23
CA LEU A 407 -4.19 -12.69 -7.43
C LEU A 407 -3.00 -13.61 -7.11
N VAL A 408 -2.07 -13.15 -6.29
CA VAL A 408 -0.85 -13.88 -5.88
C VAL A 408 -1.22 -15.09 -5.02
N GLY A 409 -2.16 -14.96 -4.09
CA GLY A 409 -2.66 -16.07 -3.27
C GLY A 409 -3.30 -17.16 -4.12
N ALA A 410 -4.17 -16.79 -5.06
CA ALA A 410 -4.76 -17.76 -6.00
C ALA A 410 -3.71 -18.41 -6.90
N ALA A 411 -2.70 -17.67 -7.37
CA ALA A 411 -1.59 -18.21 -8.14
C ALA A 411 -0.73 -19.18 -7.32
N ALA A 412 -0.44 -18.87 -6.05
CA ALA A 412 0.29 -19.74 -5.13
C ALA A 412 -0.45 -21.06 -4.86
N LEU A 413 -1.79 -21.04 -4.88
CA LEU A 413 -2.64 -22.23 -4.78
C LEU A 413 -2.78 -23.01 -6.11
N GLY A 414 -2.04 -22.63 -7.16
CA GLY A 414 -2.09 -23.26 -8.49
C GLY A 414 -3.32 -22.89 -9.32
N GLN A 415 -4.11 -21.88 -8.91
CA GLN A 415 -5.34 -21.43 -9.57
C GLN A 415 -5.20 -20.00 -10.09
N ALA A 416 -4.10 -19.70 -10.79
CA ALA A 416 -3.81 -18.36 -11.30
C ALA A 416 -4.92 -17.81 -12.21
N TRP A 417 -5.57 -18.67 -13.01
CA TRP A 417 -6.68 -18.29 -13.88
C TRP A 417 -7.90 -17.81 -13.07
N PHE A 418 -8.18 -18.44 -11.93
CA PHE A 418 -9.28 -18.06 -11.04
C PHE A 418 -8.95 -16.76 -10.30
N GLY A 419 -7.69 -16.59 -9.89
CA GLY A 419 -7.19 -15.30 -9.37
C GLY A 419 -7.39 -14.16 -10.37
N LEU A 420 -7.05 -14.39 -11.64
CA LEU A 420 -7.29 -13.41 -12.72
C LEU A 420 -8.79 -13.12 -12.88
N LEU A 421 -9.64 -14.14 -12.83
CA LEU A 421 -11.09 -13.97 -12.90
C LEU A 421 -11.63 -13.12 -11.73
N LEU A 422 -11.14 -13.32 -10.51
CA LEU A 422 -11.49 -12.51 -9.34
C LEU A 422 -11.02 -11.06 -9.49
N VAL A 423 -9.84 -10.82 -10.06
CA VAL A 423 -9.35 -9.47 -10.35
C VAL A 423 -10.23 -8.76 -11.40
N VAL A 424 -10.68 -9.49 -12.43
CA VAL A 424 -11.64 -8.96 -13.42
C VAL A 424 -12.97 -8.62 -12.74
N ALA A 425 -13.50 -9.51 -11.90
CA ALA A 425 -14.73 -9.27 -11.14
C ALA A 425 -14.60 -8.05 -10.19
N TYR A 426 -13.45 -7.91 -9.54
CA TYR A 426 -13.11 -6.73 -8.74
C TYR A 426 -13.11 -5.45 -9.60
N GLY A 427 -12.50 -5.50 -10.78
CA GLY A 427 -12.51 -4.41 -11.76
C GLY A 427 -13.93 -4.02 -12.20
N VAL A 428 -14.84 -5.00 -12.38
CA VAL A 428 -16.26 -4.74 -12.68
C VAL A 428 -16.93 -3.98 -11.53
N GLY A 429 -16.73 -4.40 -10.28
CA GLY A 429 -17.24 -3.68 -9.10
C GLY A 429 -16.77 -2.23 -9.03
N LEU A 430 -15.48 -2.01 -9.33
CA LEU A 430 -14.86 -0.70 -9.39
C LEU A 430 -15.43 0.17 -10.53
N ALA A 431 -15.64 -0.42 -11.72
CA ALA A 431 -16.23 0.28 -12.86
C ALA A 431 -17.68 0.71 -12.59
N LEU A 432 -18.49 -0.19 -12.02
CA LEU A 432 -19.90 0.06 -11.72
C LEU A 432 -20.07 1.22 -10.74
N THR A 433 -19.27 1.23 -9.67
CA THR A 433 -19.31 2.28 -8.65
C THR A 433 -18.77 3.62 -9.12
N LEU A 434 -17.66 3.64 -9.87
CA LEU A 434 -17.16 4.89 -10.48
C LEU A 434 -18.16 5.46 -11.48
N THR A 435 -18.81 4.61 -12.27
CA THR A 435 -19.87 5.03 -13.20
C THR A 435 -21.09 5.57 -12.43
N ALA A 436 -21.53 4.87 -11.39
CA ALA A 436 -22.65 5.30 -10.55
C ALA A 436 -22.37 6.64 -9.84
N ALA A 437 -21.17 6.80 -9.29
CA ALA A 437 -20.71 8.07 -8.70
C ALA A 437 -20.70 9.18 -9.74
N GLY A 438 -20.18 8.91 -10.94
CA GLY A 438 -20.22 9.82 -12.08
C GLY A 438 -21.62 10.27 -12.46
N VAL A 439 -22.55 9.32 -12.59
CA VAL A 439 -23.97 9.59 -12.89
C VAL A 439 -24.62 10.40 -11.76
N ALA A 440 -24.35 10.07 -10.50
CA ALA A 440 -24.86 10.80 -9.34
C ALA A 440 -24.38 12.26 -9.37
N VAL A 441 -23.10 12.50 -9.62
CA VAL A 441 -22.54 13.85 -9.73
C VAL A 441 -23.17 14.63 -10.89
N VAL A 442 -23.37 14.01 -12.05
CA VAL A 442 -24.05 14.64 -13.20
C VAL A 442 -25.49 15.01 -12.86
N ARG A 443 -26.26 14.10 -12.25
CA ARG A 443 -27.66 14.34 -11.87
C ARG A 443 -27.80 15.39 -10.77
N LEU A 444 -26.95 15.33 -9.75
CA LEU A 444 -26.94 16.28 -8.64
C LEU A 444 -26.46 17.67 -9.09
N GLY A 445 -25.45 17.75 -9.96
CA GLY A 445 -24.96 19.01 -10.55
C GLY A 445 -26.02 19.73 -11.39
N GLY A 446 -26.85 18.98 -12.13
CA GLY A 446 -28.01 19.52 -12.84
C GLY A 446 -29.16 19.99 -11.93
N GLY A 447 -29.25 19.46 -10.70
CA GLY A 447 -30.22 19.90 -9.68
C GLY A 447 -29.73 21.14 -8.92
N VAL A 448 -28.45 21.16 -8.54
CA VAL A 448 -27.80 22.28 -7.85
C VAL A 448 -27.74 23.52 -8.74
N SER A 449 -27.44 23.35 -10.04
CA SER A 449 -27.46 24.47 -11.00
C SER A 449 -28.87 25.07 -11.17
N ARG A 450 -29.92 24.22 -11.17
CA ARG A 450 -31.33 24.68 -11.19
C ARG A 450 -31.73 25.39 -9.89
N LEU A 451 -31.26 24.92 -8.75
CA LEU A 451 -31.54 25.51 -7.44
C LEU A 451 -30.82 26.86 -7.24
N LEU A 452 -29.57 26.97 -7.70
CA LEU A 452 -28.75 28.19 -7.64
C LEU A 452 -29.23 29.28 -8.61
N ARG A 453 -30.02 28.94 -9.64
CA ARG A 453 -30.68 29.91 -10.54
C ARG A 453 -31.97 30.51 -9.94
N ARG A 454 -32.40 30.09 -8.74
CA ARG A 454 -33.55 30.72 -8.07
C ARG A 454 -33.17 32.10 -7.49
N PRO A 455 -34.01 33.13 -7.67
CA PRO A 455 -33.65 34.54 -7.40
C PRO A 455 -33.26 34.81 -5.93
N ARG A 456 -33.72 34.00 -4.98
CA ARG A 456 -33.39 34.14 -3.54
C ARG A 456 -31.93 33.79 -3.18
N TRP A 457 -31.22 33.05 -4.02
CA TRP A 457 -29.84 32.58 -3.76
C TRP A 457 -28.81 33.16 -4.75
N ALA A 458 -29.26 33.89 -5.78
CA ALA A 458 -28.42 34.45 -6.82
C ALA A 458 -27.65 35.72 -6.38
N SER A 459 -28.21 36.52 -5.47
CA SER A 459 -27.83 37.92 -5.22
C SER A 459 -27.11 38.22 -3.89
N GLY A 460 -26.77 37.22 -3.07
CA GLY A 460 -26.08 37.46 -1.79
C GLY A 460 -24.54 37.53 -1.92
N PRO A 461 -23.83 38.44 -1.22
CA PRO A 461 -22.36 38.55 -1.27
C PRO A 461 -21.65 37.27 -0.81
N ARG A 462 -22.24 36.53 0.14
CA ARG A 462 -21.74 35.22 0.59
C ARG A 462 -21.85 34.14 -0.49
N ALA A 463 -22.90 34.17 -1.32
CA ALA A 463 -23.06 33.23 -2.44
C ALA A 463 -22.04 33.52 -3.56
N ALA A 464 -21.70 34.80 -3.78
CA ALA A 464 -20.64 35.19 -4.70
C ALA A 464 -19.25 34.75 -4.19
N LEU A 465 -18.98 34.90 -2.89
CA LEU A 465 -17.74 34.43 -2.27
C LEU A 465 -17.58 32.90 -2.38
N VAL A 466 -18.63 32.14 -2.09
CA VAL A 466 -18.63 30.66 -2.22
C VAL A 466 -18.38 30.24 -3.67
N ARG A 467 -19.03 30.88 -4.66
CA ARG A 467 -18.79 30.60 -6.09
C ARG A 467 -17.35 30.93 -6.51
N ARG A 468 -16.75 31.98 -5.94
CA ARG A 468 -15.36 32.41 -6.23
C ARG A 468 -14.30 31.56 -5.52
N ALA A 469 -14.60 31.04 -4.34
CA ALA A 469 -13.65 30.28 -3.51
C ALA A 469 -13.68 28.77 -3.79
N ALA A 470 -14.83 28.22 -4.17
CA ALA A 470 -14.98 26.77 -4.39
C ALA A 470 -14.00 26.17 -5.42
N PRO A 471 -13.73 26.79 -6.59
CA PRO A 471 -12.80 26.23 -7.58
C PRO A 471 -11.34 26.24 -7.11
N LEU A 472 -10.94 27.23 -6.30
CA LEU A 472 -9.60 27.27 -5.73
C LEU A 472 -9.44 26.27 -4.60
N GLY A 473 -10.45 26.15 -3.74
CA GLY A 473 -10.44 25.18 -2.64
C GLY A 473 -10.30 23.76 -3.17
N THR A 474 -11.06 23.38 -4.20
CA THR A 474 -10.97 22.05 -4.79
C THR A 474 -9.64 21.83 -5.52
N ALA A 475 -9.14 22.81 -6.29
CA ALA A 475 -7.85 22.69 -6.96
C ALA A 475 -6.67 22.58 -5.97
N PHE A 476 -6.69 23.36 -4.88
CA PHE A 476 -5.69 23.31 -3.82
C PHE A 476 -5.69 21.94 -3.13
N VAL A 477 -6.86 21.40 -2.79
CA VAL A 477 -6.99 20.05 -2.21
C VAL A 477 -6.40 18.98 -3.13
N VAL A 478 -6.63 19.06 -4.45
CA VAL A 478 -6.06 18.12 -5.41
C VAL A 478 -4.53 18.22 -5.44
N VAL A 479 -3.96 19.43 -5.40
CA VAL A 479 -2.50 19.65 -5.34
C VAL A 479 -1.91 19.05 -4.07
N VAL A 480 -2.50 19.32 -2.90
CA VAL A 480 -2.02 18.80 -1.61
C VAL A 480 -2.07 17.28 -1.57
N LEU A 481 -3.15 16.66 -2.07
CA LEU A 481 -3.26 15.20 -2.16
C LEU A 481 -2.19 14.60 -3.10
N GLY A 482 -1.94 15.25 -4.25
CA GLY A 482 -0.90 14.82 -5.18
C GLY A 482 0.50 14.93 -4.57
N ALA A 483 0.81 16.03 -3.87
CA ALA A 483 2.09 16.22 -3.21
C ALA A 483 2.31 15.19 -2.08
N GLY A 484 1.27 14.88 -1.31
CA GLY A 484 1.32 13.85 -0.27
C GLY A 484 1.62 12.46 -0.82
N LEU A 485 1.10 12.12 -2.01
CA LEU A 485 1.46 10.88 -2.71
C LEU A 485 2.92 10.84 -3.12
N VAL A 486 3.43 11.93 -3.69
CA VAL A 486 4.84 12.04 -4.08
C VAL A 486 5.73 11.83 -2.86
N PHE A 487 5.40 12.50 -1.75
CA PHE A 487 6.15 12.37 -0.51
C PHE A 487 6.15 10.94 0.03
N ARG A 488 4.97 10.31 0.11
CA ARG A 488 4.84 8.92 0.59
C ARG A 488 5.58 7.93 -0.32
N GLY A 489 5.47 8.10 -1.63
CA GLY A 489 6.19 7.29 -2.62
C GLY A 489 7.70 7.48 -2.54
N ALA A 490 8.17 8.72 -2.39
CA ALA A 490 9.59 9.05 -2.27
C ALA A 490 10.18 8.49 -0.98
N ALA A 491 9.48 8.62 0.16
CA ALA A 491 9.89 8.00 1.42
C ALA A 491 10.03 6.48 1.25
N SER A 492 9.04 5.80 0.64
CA SER A 492 9.16 4.36 0.39
C SER A 492 10.27 3.96 -0.61
N ALA A 493 10.69 4.87 -1.49
CA ALA A 493 11.72 4.60 -2.51
C ALA A 493 13.14 4.92 -2.03
N LEU A 494 13.30 5.86 -1.10
CA LEU A 494 14.60 6.39 -0.65
C LEU A 494 15.07 5.82 0.69
N GLY A 495 14.21 5.07 1.40
CA GLY A 495 14.48 4.57 2.75
C GLY A 495 14.12 5.59 3.81
#